data_AF-S4PE39-F1
#
_entry.id   AF-S4PE39-F1
#
_cell.length_a   1.000
_cell.length_b   1.000
_cell.length_c   1.000
_cell.angle_alpha   90.00
_cell.angle_beta   90.00
_cell.angle_gamma   90.00
#
_symmetry.space_group_name_H-M   'P 1'
#
loop_
_entity.id
_entity.type
_entity.pdbx_description
1 polymer ?
#
loop_
_entity_poly.entity_id
_entity_poly.type
_entity_poly.pdbx_seq_one_letter_code
_entity_poly.pdbx_strand_id
1 'polypeptide(L)' 'MPDKNCMTEVCYVCGDEYKRGTLYNLHTKEPKDKTVSNKQPYFPIFGEQHPRPPRSRPKDAQGTVRACAAC' A
#
# COMPACT_ATOMS: atom_id res chain seq x y z
N MET A 1 -24.32 -3.27 12.54
CA MET A 1 -23.39 -2.29 13.16
C MET A 1 -21.99 -2.66 12.71
N PRO A 2 -21.18 -1.72 12.19
CA PRO A 2 -19.99 -2.04 11.42
C PRO A 2 -18.93 -2.71 12.30
N ASP A 3 -18.38 -3.78 11.75
CA ASP A 3 -17.49 -4.75 12.37
C ASP A 3 -16.18 -4.02 12.70
N LYS A 4 -16.09 -3.52 13.94
CA LYS A 4 -14.97 -2.70 14.45
C LYS A 4 -13.62 -3.43 14.52
N ASN A 5 -13.55 -4.63 13.93
CA ASN A 5 -12.34 -5.39 13.79
C ASN A 5 -12.37 -6.13 12.44
N CYS A 6 -12.32 -5.40 11.32
CA CYS A 6 -11.92 -6.00 10.06
C CYS A 6 -10.55 -6.65 10.29
N MET A 7 -10.58 -7.98 10.44
CA MET A 7 -9.42 -8.86 10.51
C MET A 7 -8.67 -8.89 9.17
N THR A 8 -9.18 -8.16 8.18
CA THR A 8 -8.67 -8.11 6.82
C THR A 8 -8.25 -6.69 6.42
N GLU A 9 -7.25 -6.62 5.54
CA GLU A 9 -6.82 -5.43 4.81
C GLU A 9 -6.98 -5.70 3.32
N VAL A 10 -7.28 -4.65 2.54
CA VAL A 10 -7.41 -4.77 1.09
C VAL A 10 -6.12 -4.34 0.41
N CYS A 11 -5.58 -5.22 -0.45
CA CYS A 11 -4.42 -4.93 -1.29
C CYS A 11 -4.71 -3.73 -2.19
N TYR A 12 -3.81 -2.74 -2.18
CA TYR A 12 -3.96 -1.53 -3.00
C TYR A 12 -3.83 -1.81 -4.51
N VAL A 13 -3.17 -2.91 -4.88
CA VAL A 13 -2.90 -3.30 -6.28
C VAL A 13 -4.08 -4.09 -6.85
N CYS A 14 -4.33 -5.30 -6.33
CA CYS A 14 -5.37 -6.16 -6.88
C CYS A 14 -6.78 -5.90 -6.31
N GLY A 15 -6.88 -5.22 -5.16
CA GLY A 15 -8.18 -4.98 -4.50
C GLY A 15 -8.73 -6.18 -3.71
N ASP A 16 -7.98 -7.28 -3.60
CA ASP A 16 -8.37 -8.45 -2.80
C ASP A 16 -8.19 -8.22 -1.29
N GLU A 17 -8.99 -8.94 -0.51
CA GLU A 17 -8.96 -8.94 0.96
C GLU A 17 -7.97 -9.98 1.49
N TYR A 18 -7.01 -9.53 2.29
CA TYR A 18 -6.00 -10.36 2.94
C TYR A 18 -6.08 -10.20 4.45
N LYS A 19 -5.52 -11.12 5.22
CA LYS A 19 -5.49 -10.99 6.68
C LYS A 19 -4.65 -9.78 7.10
N ARG A 20 -5.13 -9.03 8.08
CA ARG A 20 -4.43 -7.86 8.60
C ARG A 20 -3.05 -8.25 9.11
N GLY A 21 -2.03 -7.52 8.68
CA GLY A 21 -0.62 -7.80 8.96
C GLY A 21 0.09 -8.67 7.93
N THR A 22 -0.60 -9.25 6.93
CA THR A 22 0.06 -10.01 5.85
C THR A 22 0.44 -9.15 4.65
N LEU A 23 -0.10 -7.93 4.55
CA LEU A 23 0.28 -6.99 3.50
C LEU A 23 1.65 -6.36 3.82
N TYR A 24 2.35 -5.94 2.77
CA TYR A 24 3.64 -5.27 2.77
C TYR A 24 3.49 -3.80 2.40
N ASN A 25 4.45 -3.00 2.85
CA ASN A 25 4.50 -1.57 2.56
C ASN A 25 5.24 -1.34 1.23
N LEU A 26 4.53 -0.82 0.23
CA LEU A 26 5.10 -0.39 -1.04
C LEU A 26 5.22 1.13 -1.07
N HIS A 27 6.41 1.62 -1.43
CA HIS A 27 6.64 3.05 -1.61
C HIS A 27 6.10 3.48 -2.97
N THR A 28 5.41 4.60 -3.03
CA THR A 28 4.85 5.14 -4.27
C THR A 28 5.51 6.46 -4.68
N LYS A 29 6.41 6.96 -3.86
CA LYS A 29 7.25 8.13 -4.13
C LYS A 29 8.68 7.79 -3.77
N GLU A 30 9.61 8.49 -4.40
CA GLU A 30 11.03 8.35 -4.08
C GLU A 30 11.25 8.64 -2.57
N PRO A 31 11.97 7.75 -1.84
CA PRO A 31 12.30 8.01 -0.45
C PRO A 31 13.19 9.26 -0.36
N LYS A 32 12.71 10.29 0.34
CA LYS A 32 13.45 11.56 0.50
C LYS A 32 14.78 11.40 1.25
N ASP A 33 14.93 10.32 2.00
CA ASP A 33 16.14 10.06 2.76
C ASP A 33 17.23 9.50 1.85
N LYS A 34 18.21 10.36 1.52
CA LYS A 34 19.35 10.03 0.64
C LYS A 34 20.32 9.03 1.25
N THR A 35 20.21 8.72 2.54
CA THR A 35 21.12 7.80 3.25
C THR A 35 20.63 6.35 3.16
N VAL A 36 19.31 6.15 3.07
CA VAL A 36 18.65 4.85 2.77
C VAL A 36 18.22 4.73 1.29
N SER A 37 18.41 5.80 0.51
CA SER A 37 17.85 6.03 -0.83
C SER A 37 18.21 5.07 -1.96
N ASN A 38 19.22 4.22 -1.82
CA ASN A 38 19.64 3.41 -2.99
C ASN A 38 19.00 2.02 -3.03
N LYS A 39 18.17 1.63 -2.05
CA LYS A 39 17.72 0.23 -1.95
C LYS A 39 16.22 -0.03 -1.88
N GLN A 40 15.38 0.95 -1.56
CA GLN A 40 13.94 0.68 -1.48
C GLN A 40 13.27 0.88 -2.84
N PRO A 41 12.66 -0.16 -3.42
CA PRO A 41 11.89 -0.01 -4.65
C PRO A 41 10.69 0.89 -4.39
N TYR A 42 10.43 1.81 -5.33
CA TYR A 42 9.27 2.68 -5.32
C TYR A 42 8.52 2.58 -6.65
N PHE A 43 7.20 2.76 -6.58
CA PHE A 43 6.27 2.51 -7.67
C PHE A 43 5.40 3.76 -7.91
N PRO A 44 5.83 4.67 -8.81
CA PRO A 44 5.12 5.93 -9.07
C PRO A 44 3.74 5.74 -9.73
N ILE A 45 3.50 4.57 -10.32
CA ILE A 45 2.23 4.21 -10.99
C ILE A 45 1.02 4.30 -10.06
N PHE A 46 1.20 4.05 -8.76
CA PHE A 46 0.14 4.15 -7.75
C PHE A 46 -0.23 5.58 -7.37
N GLY A 47 0.43 6.59 -7.93
CA GLY A 47 0.05 8.00 -7.77
C GLY A 47 -0.94 8.48 -8.82
N GLU A 48 -0.81 8.00 -10.06
CA GLU A 48 -1.43 8.66 -11.21
C GLU A 48 -2.23 7.69 -12.09
N GLN A 49 -1.78 6.44 -12.23
CA GLN A 49 -2.38 5.48 -13.16
C GLN A 49 -3.20 4.39 -12.46
N HIS A 50 -2.95 4.13 -11.18
CA HIS A 50 -3.66 3.08 -10.44
C HIS A 50 -4.64 3.70 -9.44
N PRO A 51 -5.96 3.71 -9.75
CA PRO A 51 -6.96 4.21 -8.81
C PRO A 51 -6.97 3.34 -7.55
N ARG A 52 -7.27 3.96 -6.41
CA ARG A 52 -7.38 3.26 -5.13
C ARG A 52 -8.61 2.34 -5.16
N PRO A 53 -8.45 1.03 -4.89
CA PRO A 53 -9.60 0.13 -4.79
C PRO A 53 -10.56 0.53 -3.65
N PRO A 54 -11.87 0.30 -3.80
CA PRO A 54 -12.82 0.50 -2.72
C PRO A 54 -12.42 -0.36 -1.51
N ARG A 55 -12.51 0.20 -0.30
CA ARG A 55 -12.08 -0.43 0.97
C ARG A 55 -10.56 -0.58 1.17
N SER A 56 -9.72 -0.31 0.17
CA SER A 56 -8.27 -0.20 0.39
C SER A 56 -7.91 1.04 1.19
N ARG A 57 -6.85 0.91 2.00
CA ARG A 57 -6.29 2.02 2.77
C ARG A 57 -5.79 3.10 1.79
N PRO A 58 -6.05 4.39 2.07
CA PRO A 58 -5.43 5.44 1.29
C PRO A 58 -3.91 5.40 1.45
N LYS A 59 -3.22 6.03 0.51
CA LYS A 59 -1.78 6.26 0.58
C LYS A 59 -1.46 7.08 1.84
N ASP A 60 -0.45 6.64 2.59
CA ASP A 60 -0.02 7.33 3.80
C ASP A 60 0.64 8.68 3.47
N ALA A 61 0.79 9.57 4.45
CA ALA A 61 1.53 10.84 4.30
C ALA A 61 2.97 10.61 3.80
N GLN A 62 3.57 9.46 4.15
CA GLN A 62 4.86 9.03 3.63
C GLN A 62 4.84 8.53 2.18
N GLY A 63 3.69 8.53 1.51
CA GLY A 63 3.56 8.06 0.13
C GLY A 63 3.66 6.54 0.01
N THR A 64 3.23 5.81 1.02
CA THR A 64 3.33 4.34 1.07
C THR A 64 1.93 3.73 1.01
N VAL A 65 1.78 2.57 0.35
CA VAL A 65 0.54 1.80 0.23
C VAL A 65 0.75 0.36 0.74
N ARG A 66 -0.34 -0.39 0.94
CA ARG A 66 -0.30 -1.78 1.43
C ARG A 66 -0.65 -2.74 0.30
N ALA A 67 0.22 -3.71 0.00
CA ALA A 67 0.01 -4.69 -1.06
C ALA A 67 0.32 -6.12 -0.60
N CYS A 68 -0.25 -7.13 -1.25
CA CYS A 68 0.05 -8.53 -0.93
C CYS A 68 1.41 -8.94 -1.51
N ALA A 69 2.00 -10.03 -1.04
CA ALA A 69 3.31 -10.50 -1.53
C ALA A 69 3.34 -10.85 -3.03
N ALA A 70 2.16 -11.11 -3.63
CA ALA A 70 2.06 -11.46 -5.04
C ALA A 70 2.08 -10.24 -5.98
N CYS A 71 1.83 -9.04 -5.45
CA CYS A 71 1.79 -7.78 -6.19
C CYS A 71 3.01 -6.92 -5.87
#